data_AF-A0A9W6BKK3-F1
#
_entry.id   AF-A0A9W6BKK3-F1
#
_cell.length_a   1.000
_cell.length_b   1.000
_cell.length_c   1.000
_cell.angle_alpha   90.00
_cell.angle_beta   90.00
_cell.angle_gamma   90.00
#
_symmetry.space_group_name_H-M   'P 1'
#
loop_
_entity.id
_entity.type
_entity.pdbx_description
1 polymer ?
#
loop_
_entity_poly.entity_id
_entity_poly.type
_entity_poly.pdbx_seq_one_letter_code
_entity_poly.pdbx_strand_id
1 'polypeptide(L)' 'MRHMEEVSVRAYDCGKLIIRAHPLDAERAALWSIAPLCHVIQLPRGVRADSAQALMTLHGQLYVRVNDV' A
#
# COMPACT_ATOMS: atom_id res chain seq x y z
N MET A 1 2.00 21.85 -4.43
CA MET A 1 2.07 21.00 -3.22
C MET A 1 1.81 19.56 -3.64
N ARG A 2 2.73 18.63 -3.40
CA ARG A 2 2.45 17.20 -3.62
C ARG A 2 1.52 16.75 -2.51
N HIS A 3 0.32 16.25 -2.85
CA HIS A 3 -0.48 15.47 -1.92
C HIS A 3 0.36 14.25 -1.54
N MET A 4 0.92 14.23 -0.33
CA MET A 4 1.43 12.99 0.24
C MET A 4 0.21 12.19 0.68
N GLU A 5 -0.04 11.06 0.05
CA GLU A 5 -1.06 10.13 0.50
C GLU A 5 -0.50 9.34 1.69
N GLU A 6 -1.28 9.21 2.77
CA GLU A 6 -0.86 8.46 3.96
C GLU A 6 -0.64 6.98 3.66
N VAL A 7 -1.37 6.43 2.69
CA VAL A 7 -1.24 5.04 2.26
C VAL A 7 -0.85 5.00 0.79
N SER A 8 0.14 4.18 0.45
CA SER A 8 0.55 3.93 -0.92
C SER A 8 0.71 2.44 -1.19
N VAL A 9 0.32 2.04 -2.40
CA VAL A 9 0.46 0.67 -2.91
C VAL A 9 1.27 0.73 -4.19
N ARG A 10 2.35 -0.06 -4.28
CA ARG A 10 3.22 -0.10 -5.46
C ARG A 10 3.45 -1.54 -5.88
N ALA A 11 3.02 -1.87 -7.10
CA ALA A 11 3.36 -3.13 -7.75
C ALA A 11 4.60 -2.93 -8.63
N TYR A 12 5.46 -3.93 -8.68
CA TYR A 12 6.71 -3.94 -9.44
C TYR A 12 6.75 -5.15 -10.37
N ASP A 13 7.25 -4.96 -11.59
CA ASP A 13 7.37 -6.01 -12.61
C ASP A 13 8.27 -7.17 -12.18
N CYS A 14 9.10 -6.99 -11.15
CA CYS A 14 9.89 -8.06 -10.53
C CYS A 14 9.06 -8.99 -9.62
N GLY A 15 7.73 -8.94 -9.70
CA GLY A 15 6.82 -9.80 -8.94
C GLY A 15 6.69 -9.39 -7.48
N LYS A 16 6.72 -8.09 -7.17
CA LYS A 16 6.60 -7.59 -5.79
C LYS A 16 5.50 -6.56 -5.66
N LEU A 17 4.79 -6.62 -4.54
CA LEU A 17 3.83 -5.61 -4.12
C LEU A 17 4.31 -5.01 -2.78
N ILE A 18 4.42 -3.70 -2.73
CA ILE A 18 4.82 -2.96 -1.52
C ILE A 18 3.65 -2.08 -1.08
N ILE A 19 3.17 -2.29 0.14
CA ILE A 19 2.15 -1.47 0.80
C ILE A 19 2.84 -0.67 1.90
N ARG A 20 2.67 0.64 1.87
CA ARG A 20 3.24 1.55 2.88
C ARG A 20 2.14 2.43 3.44
N ALA A 21 2.13 2.58 4.77
CA ALA A 21 1.32 3.58 5.46
C ALA A 21 2.25 4.46 6.31
N HIS A 22 2.22 5.76 6.09
CA HIS A 22 2.96 6.76 6.85
C HIS A 22 2.00 7.87 7.26
N PRO A 23 1.87 8.16 8.56
CA PRO A 23 1.06 9.29 8.99
C PRO A 23 1.55 10.59 8.37
N LEU A 24 0.63 11.45 7.94
CA LEU A 24 0.98 12.79 7.43
C LEU A 24 1.62 13.66 8.50
N ASP A 25 1.17 13.48 9.74
CA ASP A 25 1.65 14.17 10.93
C ASP A 25 2.21 13.14 11.92
N ALA A 26 3.54 13.04 11.95
CA ALA A 26 4.25 12.09 12.80
C ALA A 26 4.15 12.45 14.29
N GLU A 27 4.10 13.72 14.65
CA GLU A 27 4.01 14.16 16.04
C GLU A 27 2.65 13.81 16.63
N ARG A 28 1.58 14.11 15.89
CA ARG A 28 0.22 13.73 16.29
C ARG A 28 0.05 12.23 16.34
N ALA A 29 0.60 11.48 15.38
CA ALA A 29 0.54 10.02 15.36
C ALA A 29 1.23 9.39 16.58
N ALA A 30 2.36 9.95 17.02
CA ALA A 30 3.08 9.48 18.19
C ALA A 30 2.27 9.56 19.48
N LEU A 31 1.43 10.60 19.65
CA LEU A 31 0.53 10.73 20.81
C LEU A 31 -0.45 9.55 20.94
N TRP A 32 -0.81 8.93 19.82
CA TRP A 32 -1.73 7.78 19.76
C TRP A 32 -0.99 6.45 19.54
N SER A 33 0.34 6.44 19.64
CA SER A 33 1.18 5.26 19.37
C SER A 33 0.96 4.64 17.97
N ILE A 34 0.64 5.47 16.98
CA ILE A 34 0.46 5.02 15.59
C ILE A 34 1.84 4.99 14.93
N ALA A 35 2.26 3.81 14.50
CA ALA A 35 3.54 3.60 13.81
C ALA A 35 3.35 3.49 12.29
N PRO A 36 4.33 3.95 11.48
CA PRO A 36 4.39 3.65 10.06
C PRO A 36 4.43 2.13 9.81
N LEU A 37 3.87 1.72 8.68
CA LEU A 37 3.77 0.33 8.27
C LEU A 37 4.36 0.14 6.87
N CYS A 38 5.06 -0.97 6.69
CA CYS A 38 5.60 -1.39 5.40
C CYS A 38 5.44 -2.91 5.27
N HIS A 39 4.63 -3.33 4.30
CA HIS A 39 4.47 -4.72 3.95
C HIS A 39 5.02 -4.97 2.55
N VAL A 40 5.86 -5.99 2.45
CA VAL A 40 6.41 -6.48 1.19
C VAL A 40 5.81 -7.85 0.93
N ILE A 41 5.08 -7.97 -0.16
CA ILE A 41 4.39 -9.18 -0.58
C ILE A 41 5.06 -9.66 -1.87
N GLN A 42 5.51 -10.91 -1.85
CA GLN A 42 6.04 -11.57 -3.05
C GLN A 42 4.85 -12.12 -3.86
N LEU A 43 4.72 -11.67 -5.11
CA LEU A 43 3.67 -12.15 -6.00
C LEU A 43 4.07 -13.50 -6.61
N PRO A 44 3.09 -14.39 -6.87
CA PRO A 44 3.33 -15.62 -7.59
C PRO A 44 3.74 -15.37 -9.05
N ARG A 45 4.35 -16.37 -9.69
CA ARG A 45 4.72 -16.30 -11.11
C ARG A 45 3.48 -16.12 -11.97
N GLY A 46 3.60 -15.35 -13.06
CA GLY A 46 2.49 -15.14 -14.02
C GLY A 46 1.49 -14.06 -13.63
N VAL A 47 1.82 -13.21 -12.64
CA VAL A 47 1.01 -12.04 -12.27
C VAL A 47 1.59 -10.80 -12.93
N ARG A 48 0.72 -9.96 -13.54
CA ARG A 48 1.16 -8.70 -14.14
C ARG A 48 1.01 -7.54 -13.15
N ALA A 49 2.10 -6.82 -12.88
CA ALA A 49 2.08 -5.69 -11.96
C ALA A 49 1.15 -4.55 -12.43
N ASP A 50 1.01 -4.36 -13.75
CA ASP A 50 0.12 -3.36 -14.36
C ASP A 50 -1.38 -3.64 -14.12
N SER A 51 -1.74 -4.85 -13.73
CA SER A 51 -3.12 -5.23 -13.37
C SER A 51 -3.49 -4.87 -11.93
N ALA A 52 -2.53 -4.39 -11.13
CA ALA A 52 -2.75 -4.12 -9.72
C ALA A 52 -3.78 -3.00 -9.52
N GLN A 53 -4.80 -3.30 -8.74
CA GLN A 53 -5.84 -2.36 -8.35
C GLN A 53 -5.97 -2.34 -6.83
N ALA A 54 -6.03 -1.16 -6.25
CA ALA A 54 -6.18 -0.96 -4.82
C ALA A 54 -7.49 -0.21 -4.53
N LEU A 55 -8.21 -0.65 -3.50
CA LEU A 55 -9.42 -0.03 -3.01
C LEU A 55 -9.33 0.10 -1.49
N MET A 56 -9.51 1.31 -0.96
CA MET A 56 -9.70 1.53 0.46
C MET A 56 -11.20 1.72 0.75
N THR A 57 -11.73 0.98 1.72
CA THR A 57 -13.10 1.21 2.21
C THR A 57 -13.13 2.43 3.14
N LEU A 58 -14.33 2.97 3.35
CA LEU A 58 -14.55 4.06 4.32
C LEU A 58 -14.22 3.66 5.78
N HIS A 59 -14.19 2.36 6.07
CA HIS A 59 -13.82 1.83 7.38
C HIS A 59 -12.30 1.61 7.53
N GLY A 60 -11.49 2.04 6.55
CA GLY A 60 -10.03 1.94 6.60
C GLY A 60 -9.47 0.56 6.24
N GLN A 61 -10.24 -0.30 5.56
CA GLN A 61 -9.74 -1.59 5.07
C GLN A 61 -9.19 -1.42 3.66
N LEU A 62 -7.95 -1.87 3.44
CA LEU A 62 -7.30 -1.87 2.14
C LEU A 62 -7.40 -3.23 1.47
N TYR A 63 -7.99 -3.28 0.28
CA TYR A 63 -8.02 -4.44 -0.60
C TYR A 63 -7.13 -4.18 -1.80
N VAL A 64 -6.25 -5.13 -2.12
CA VAL A 64 -5.42 -5.10 -3.33
C VAL A 64 -5.72 -6.33 -4.16
N ARG A 65 -6.16 -6.13 -5.40
CA ARG A 65 -6.37 -7.18 -6.40
C ARG A 65 -5.27 -7.09 -7.45
N VAL A 66 -4.71 -8.23 -7.83
CA VAL A 66 -3.80 -8.34 -8.96
C VAL A 66 -4.24 -9.55 -9.77
N ASN A 67 -4.31 -9.40 -11.09
CA ASN A 67 -4.77 -10.45 -11.98
C ASN A 67 -3.58 -11.24 -12.54
N ASP A 68 -3.83 -12.52 -12.81
CA ASP A 68 -2.97 -13.36 -13.63
C ASP A 68 -3.08 -12.99 -15.12
N VAL A 69 -2.16 -13.56 -15.92
CA VAL A 69 -2.13 -13.43 -17.38
C VAL A 69 -3.14 -14.39 -18.02
#